data_AF-A0A969EX50-F1
#
_entry.id   AF-A0A969EX50-F1
#
_cell.length_a   1.000
_cell.length_b   1.000
_cell.length_c   1.000
_cell.angle_alpha   90.00
_cell.angle_beta   90.00
_cell.angle_gamma   90.00
#
_symmetry.space_group_name_H-M   'P 1'
#
loop_
_entity.id
_entity.type
_entity.pdbx_description
1 polymer ?
#
loop_
_entity_poly.entity_id
_entity_poly.type
_entity_poly.pdbx_seq_one_letter_code
_entity_poly.pdbx_strand_id
1 'polypeptide(L)'
;MVFILGHIVAVRGPSLAFGIFPGFAGLSFSLALFPGYFYPYYTLLALAGFYHGVNGFGIALQRFGVNLRLPNRGMMTITAMALTATVLALLALGGAWFPIADPMDNDYARLGMGVLSAIAD
;
A
#
# COMPACT_ATOMS: atom_id res chain seq x y z
N MET A 1 1.47 -6.81 -12.78
CA MET A 1 2.10 -7.95 -12.05
C MET A 1 3.43 -7.56 -11.43
N VAL A 2 4.38 -6.97 -12.16
CA VAL A 2 5.69 -6.54 -11.61
C VAL A 2 5.58 -5.69 -10.34
N PHE A 3 4.74 -4.66 -10.31
CA PHE A 3 4.54 -3.84 -9.10
C PHE A 3 3.95 -4.60 -7.91
N ILE A 4 3.05 -5.56 -8.17
CA ILE A 4 2.45 -6.38 -7.10
C ILE A 4 3.49 -7.33 -6.54
N LEU A 5 4.26 -8.01 -7.39
CA LEU A 5 5.33 -8.90 -6.95
C LEU A 5 6.41 -8.13 -6.20
N GLY A 6 6.83 -6.96 -6.71
CA GLY A 6 7.75 -6.08 -6.01
C GLY A 6 7.22 -5.65 -4.64
N HIS A 7 5.94 -5.28 -4.54
CA HIS A 7 5.30 -4.97 -3.27
C HIS A 7 5.34 -6.15 -2.29
N ILE A 8 4.96 -7.35 -2.76
CA ILE A 8 4.93 -8.57 -1.95
C ILE A 8 6.34 -8.89 -1.45
N VAL A 9 7.35 -8.84 -2.34
CA VAL A 9 8.74 -9.06 -1.96
C VAL A 9 9.18 -8.03 -0.92
N ALA A 10 8.87 -6.75 -1.11
CA ALA A 10 9.22 -5.70 -0.16
C ALA A 10 8.58 -5.91 1.23
N VAL A 11 7.30 -6.30 1.29
CA VAL A 11 6.57 -6.39 2.57
C VAL A 11 6.59 -7.79 3.22
N ARG A 12 6.93 -8.84 2.47
CA ARG A 12 7.00 -10.23 2.97
C ARG A 12 8.40 -10.80 2.96
N GLY A 13 9.26 -10.40 2.03
CA GLY A 13 10.64 -10.85 1.94
C GLY A 13 11.41 -10.64 3.25
N PRO A 14 11.40 -9.44 3.83
CA PRO A 14 12.05 -9.18 5.11
C PRO A 14 11.53 -10.05 6.26
N SER A 15 10.23 -10.35 6.28
CA SER A 15 9.64 -11.22 7.31
C SER A 15 10.06 -12.68 7.13
N LEU A 16 10.17 -13.14 5.89
CA LEU A 16 10.58 -14.51 5.56
C LEU A 16 12.08 -14.74 5.75
N ALA A 17 12.91 -13.77 5.39
CA ALA A 17 14.37 -13.91 5.42
C ALA A 17 15.00 -13.50 6.75
N PHE A 18 14.44 -12.49 7.42
CA PHE A 18 15.06 -11.86 8.59
C PHE A 18 14.15 -11.78 9.82
N GLY A 19 12.91 -12.27 9.74
CA GLY A 19 11.93 -12.13 10.83
C GLY A 19 11.50 -10.69 11.10
N ILE A 20 11.78 -9.76 10.18
CA ILE A 20 11.44 -8.34 10.31
C ILE A 20 10.06 -8.11 9.70
N PHE A 21 9.13 -7.58 10.52
CA PHE A 21 7.77 -7.29 10.09
C PHE A 21 7.63 -5.78 9.83
N PRO A 22 7.47 -5.35 8.55
CA PRO A 22 7.44 -3.93 8.22
C PRO A 22 6.31 -3.20 8.96
N GLY A 23 5.11 -3.80 8.98
CA GLY A 23 3.93 -3.20 9.61
C GLY A 23 3.71 -1.75 9.17
N PHE A 24 3.29 -0.91 10.11
CA PHE A 24 3.16 0.52 9.90
C PHE A 24 4.52 1.23 9.71
N ALA A 25 5.55 0.82 10.46
CA ALA A 25 6.87 1.43 10.43
C ALA A 25 7.53 1.36 9.04
N GLY A 26 7.36 0.25 8.31
CA GLY A 26 7.89 0.11 6.96
C GLY A 26 7.17 1.00 5.94
N LEU A 27 5.87 1.23 6.13
CA LEU A 27 5.12 2.17 5.31
C LEU A 27 5.60 3.60 5.56
N SER A 28 5.64 4.04 6.81
CA SER A 28 6.09 5.40 7.16
C SER A 28 7.55 5.64 6.75
N PHE A 29 8.43 4.65 6.94
CA PHE A 29 9.80 4.66 6.41
C PHE A 29 9.84 4.95 4.91
N SER A 30 9.12 4.17 4.10
CA SER A 30 9.14 4.36 2.64
C SER A 30 8.58 5.72 2.22
N LEU A 31 7.52 6.20 2.88
CA LEU A 31 6.95 7.52 2.65
C LEU A 31 7.96 8.64 2.98
N ALA A 32 8.73 8.49 4.06
CA ALA A 32 9.76 9.45 4.45
C ALA A 32 10.98 9.40 3.53
N LEU A 33 11.41 8.20 3.12
CA LEU A 33 12.61 7.99 2.31
C LEU A 33 12.48 8.57 0.91
N PHE A 34 11.36 8.30 0.22
CA PHE A 34 11.15 8.82 -1.14
C PHE A 34 9.69 9.21 -1.39
N PRO A 35 9.22 10.33 -0.79
CA PRO A 35 7.81 10.71 -0.79
C PRO A 35 7.24 10.87 -2.19
N GLY A 36 8.00 11.47 -3.11
CA GLY A 36 7.58 11.69 -4.50
C GLY A 36 7.27 10.40 -5.27
N TYR A 37 7.79 9.26 -4.83
CA TYR A 37 7.50 7.95 -5.41
C TYR A 37 6.47 7.17 -4.59
N PHE A 38 6.64 7.09 -3.27
CA PHE A 38 5.84 6.18 -2.45
C PHE A 38 4.40 6.66 -2.20
N TYR A 39 4.15 7.97 -2.08
CA TYR A 39 2.78 8.48 -2.00
C TYR A 39 1.92 8.13 -3.23
N PRO A 40 2.34 8.45 -4.47
CA PRO A 40 1.56 8.08 -5.64
C PRO A 40 1.51 6.57 -5.84
N TYR A 41 2.61 5.86 -5.57
CA TYR A 41 2.66 4.40 -5.64
C TYR A 41 1.60 3.74 -4.74
N TYR A 42 1.56 4.07 -3.45
CA TYR A 42 0.58 3.47 -2.54
C TYR A 42 -0.85 3.88 -2.86
N THR A 43 -1.06 5.12 -3.31
CA THR A 43 -2.39 5.59 -3.74
C THR A 43 -2.91 4.75 -4.91
N LEU A 44 -2.10 4.57 -5.95
CA LEU A 44 -2.47 3.79 -7.12
C LEU A 44 -2.63 2.31 -6.80
N LEU A 45 -1.75 1.75 -5.96
CA LEU A 45 -1.82 0.36 -5.53
C LEU A 45 -3.10 0.09 -4.73
N ALA A 46 -3.45 0.97 -3.78
CA ALA A 46 -4.67 0.87 -3.00
C ALA A 46 -5.91 0.96 -3.88
N LEU A 47 -5.96 1.90 -4.85
CA LEU A 47 -7.08 2.02 -5.77
C LEU A 47 -7.21 0.82 -6.72
N ALA A 48 -6.09 0.33 -7.26
CA ALA A 48 -6.09 -0.86 -8.10
C ALA A 48 -6.58 -2.09 -7.32
N GLY A 49 -6.09 -2.27 -6.09
CA GLY A 49 -6.54 -3.33 -5.19
C GLY A 49 -8.01 -3.21 -4.82
N PHE A 50 -8.48 -1.99 -4.53
CA PHE A 50 -9.87 -1.71 -4.21
C PHE A 50 -10.81 -2.02 -5.38
N TYR A 51 -10.50 -1.48 -6.57
CA TYR A 51 -11.29 -1.75 -7.78
C TYR A 51 -11.29 -3.25 -8.11
N HIS A 52 -10.12 -3.90 -8.04
CA HIS A 52 -10.00 -5.33 -8.26
C HIS A 52 -10.84 -6.13 -7.26
N GLY A 53 -10.82 -5.75 -5.98
CA GLY A 53 -11.61 -6.36 -4.92
C GLY A 53 -13.11 -6.22 -5.18
N VAL A 54 -13.60 -4.99 -5.39
CA VAL A 54 -15.04 -4.74 -5.59
C VAL A 54 -15.55 -5.41 -6.87
N ASN A 55 -14.85 -5.22 -8.00
CA ASN A 55 -15.27 -5.77 -9.28
C ASN A 55 -15.13 -7.30 -9.32
N GLY A 56 -13.99 -7.82 -8.84
CA GLY A 56 -13.74 -9.26 -8.76
C GLY A 56 -14.71 -9.96 -7.82
N PHE A 57 -15.05 -9.35 -6.69
CA PHE A 57 -16.05 -9.89 -5.76
C PHE A 57 -17.44 -9.95 -6.38
N GLY A 58 -17.86 -8.90 -7.11
CA GLY A 58 -19.13 -8.91 -7.85
C GLY A 58 -19.20 -10.04 -8.90
N ILE A 59 -18.08 -10.32 -9.59
CA ILE A 59 -17.98 -11.45 -10.53
C ILE A 59 -18.01 -12.79 -9.78
N ALA A 60 -17.29 -12.90 -8.67
CA ALA A 60 -17.24 -14.13 -7.87
C ALA A 60 -18.61 -14.49 -7.27
N LEU A 61 -19.37 -13.49 -6.81
CA LEU A 61 -20.73 -13.67 -6.26
C LEU A 61 -21.70 -14.31 -7.27
N GLN A 62 -21.51 -14.08 -8.56
CA GLN A 62 -22.33 -14.71 -9.59
C GLN A 62 -22.18 -16.24 -9.59
N ARG A 63 -21.05 -16.78 -9.12
CA ARG A 63 -20.84 -18.22 -8.94
C ARG A 63 -21.71 -18.81 -7.83
N PHE A 64 -22.18 -17.98 -6.91
CA PHE A 64 -23.09 -18.34 -5.84
C PHE A 64 -24.55 -17.94 -6.15
N GLY A 65 -24.86 -17.57 -7.40
CA GLY A 65 -26.20 -17.15 -7.81
C GLY A 65 -26.58 -15.71 -7.42
N VAL A 66 -25.65 -14.95 -6.82
CA VAL A 66 -25.90 -13.56 -6.43
C VAL A 66 -25.43 -12.62 -7.54
N ASN A 67 -26.35 -11.91 -8.17
CA ASN A 67 -26.02 -10.93 -9.21
C ASN A 67 -25.87 -9.52 -8.61
N LEU A 68 -24.67 -9.23 -8.11
CA LEU A 68 -24.31 -7.89 -7.64
C LEU A 68 -23.55 -7.16 -8.75
N ARG A 69 -24.23 -6.24 -9.44
CA ARG A 69 -23.61 -5.30 -10.39
C ARG A 69 -23.84 -3.89 -9.91
N LEU A 70 -22.76 -3.21 -9.54
CA LEU A 70 -22.83 -1.78 -9.25
C LEU A 70 -23.00 -1.01 -10.56
N PRO A 71 -23.97 -0.09 -10.66
CA PRO A 71 -24.03 0.81 -11.81
C PRO A 71 -22.75 1.65 -11.88
N ASN A 72 -22.36 2.08 -13.09
CA ASN A 72 -21.11 2.83 -13.30
C ASN A 72 -20.96 4.04 -12.35
N ARG A 73 -22.06 4.77 -12.10
CA ARG A 73 -22.08 5.88 -11.14
C ARG A 73 -21.78 5.42 -9.71
N GLY A 74 -22.32 4.29 -9.28
CA GLY A 74 -22.04 3.70 -7.96
C GLY A 74 -20.58 3.29 -7.82
N MET A 75 -20.02 2.64 -8.85
CA MET A 75 -18.60 2.29 -8.88
C MET A 75 -17.70 3.54 -8.81
N MET A 76 -18.05 4.58 -9.56
CA MET A 76 -17.32 5.86 -9.54
C MET A 76 -17.36 6.51 -8.16
N THR A 77 -18.54 6.60 -7.53
CA THR A 77 -18.69 7.18 -6.20
C THR A 77 -17.87 6.42 -5.16
N ILE A 78 -17.98 5.09 -5.14
CA ILE A 78 -17.26 4.27 -4.16
C ILE A 78 -15.74 4.36 -4.41
N THR A 79 -15.29 4.40 -5.66
CA THR A 79 -13.87 4.58 -6.00
C THR A 79 -13.37 5.97 -5.57
N ALA A 80 -14.16 7.02 -5.75
CA ALA A 80 -13.82 8.36 -5.28
C ALA A 80 -13.73 8.43 -3.75
N MET A 81 -14.66 7.77 -3.04
CA MET A 81 -14.58 7.63 -1.58
C MET A 81 -13.33 6.88 -1.14
N ALA A 82 -12.99 5.78 -1.83
CA ALA A 82 -11.78 5.01 -1.56
C ALA A 82 -10.50 5.83 -1.81
N LEU A 83 -10.46 6.63 -2.88
CA LEU A 83 -9.36 7.56 -3.14
C LEU A 83 -9.21 8.56 -2.01
N THR A 84 -10.29 9.24 -1.61
CA THR A 84 -10.26 10.22 -0.53
C THR A 84 -9.78 9.57 0.77
N ALA A 85 -10.35 8.43 1.16
CA ALA A 85 -9.94 7.70 2.36
C ALA A 85 -8.46 7.29 2.31
N THR A 86 -7.98 6.82 1.16
CA THR A 86 -6.58 6.42 0.95
C THR A 86 -5.64 7.61 1.10
N VAL A 87 -5.94 8.75 0.47
CA VAL A 87 -5.10 9.94 0.56
C VAL A 87 -5.02 10.43 2.00
N LEU A 88 -6.15 10.51 2.69
CA LEU A 88 -6.18 10.92 4.11
C LEU A 88 -5.39 9.95 4.99
N ALA A 89 -5.53 8.64 4.75
CA ALA A 89 -4.75 7.62 5.46
C ALA A 89 -3.25 7.80 5.20
N LEU A 90 -2.81 7.97 3.95
CA LEU A 90 -1.39 8.14 3.64
C LEU A 90 -0.81 9.43 4.24
N LEU A 91 -1.56 10.53 4.25
CA LEU A 91 -1.12 11.78 4.90
C LEU A 91 -0.98 11.63 6.42
N ALA A 92 -1.91 10.91 7.06
CA ALA A 92 -1.82 10.60 8.48
C ALA A 92 -0.62 9.68 8.79
N LEU A 93 -0.50 8.59 8.03
CA LEU A 93 0.51 7.56 8.19
C LEU A 93 1.93 8.01 7.82
N GLY A 94 2.04 9.00 6.93
CA GLY A 94 3.31 9.63 6.56
C GLY A 94 3.71 10.81 7.44
N GLY A 95 2.95 11.10 8.51
CA GLY A 95 3.30 12.15 9.46
C GLY A 95 2.94 13.57 9.04
N ALA A 96 2.26 13.75 7.91
CA ALA A 96 1.89 15.07 7.38
C ALA A 96 0.71 15.71 8.12
N TRP A 97 -0.16 14.89 8.72
CA TRP A 97 -1.33 15.37 9.47
C TRP A 97 -1.20 15.17 10.98
N PHE A 98 -0.58 14.06 11.42
CA PHE A 98 -0.40 13.74 12.83
C PHE A 98 1.06 13.40 13.10
N PRO A 99 1.61 13.74 14.28
CA PRO A 99 2.92 13.25 14.68
C PRO A 99 2.95 11.72 14.69
N ILE A 100 4.01 11.15 14.15
CA ILE A 100 4.29 9.71 14.15
C ILE A 100 5.64 9.47 14.82
N ALA A 101 5.89 8.23 15.26
CA ALA A 101 7.23 7.82 15.67
C ALA A 101 8.22 8.01 14.51
N ASP A 102 9.50 8.23 14.83
CA ASP A 102 10.53 8.46 13.82
C ASP A 102 10.53 7.33 12.77
N PRO A 103 10.21 7.62 11.50
CA PRO A 103 10.12 6.62 10.45
C PRO A 103 11.47 5.96 10.12
N MET A 104 12.59 6.55 10.57
CA MET A 104 13.94 6.00 10.35
C MET A 104 14.40 5.10 11.51
N ASP A 105 13.77 5.17 12.68
CA ASP A 105 14.15 4.37 13.85
C ASP A 105 13.32 3.08 13.97
N ASN A 106 13.59 2.13 13.07
CA ASN A 106 13.03 0.78 13.15
C ASN A 106 13.89 -0.23 12.37
N ASP A 107 13.70 -1.53 12.66
CA ASP A 107 14.47 -2.61 12.03
C ASP A 107 14.30 -2.67 10.50
N TYR A 108 13.11 -2.32 10.01
CA TYR A 108 12.85 -2.32 8.58
C TYR A 108 13.61 -1.19 7.86
N ALA A 109 13.64 0.00 8.45
CA ALA A 109 14.44 1.13 7.96
C ALA A 109 15.94 0.79 7.96
N ARG A 110 16.45 0.18 9.04
CA ARG A 110 17.85 -0.29 9.11
C ARG A 110 18.20 -1.26 7.99
N LEU A 111 17.34 -2.26 7.75
CA LEU A 111 17.52 -3.21 6.66
C LEU A 111 17.49 -2.50 5.29
N GLY A 112 16.49 -1.64 5.07
CA GLY A 112 16.32 -0.93 3.80
C GLY A 112 17.52 -0.05 3.46
N MET A 113 18.03 0.71 4.42
CA MET A 113 19.22 1.53 4.24
C MET A 113 20.48 0.70 3.97
N GLY A 114 20.63 -0.44 4.66
CA GLY A 114 21.75 -1.36 4.41
C GLY A 114 21.74 -1.97 3.01
N VAL A 115 20.55 -2.28 2.48
CA VAL A 115 20.40 -2.74 1.09
C VAL A 115 20.75 -1.63 0.10
N LEU A 116 20.28 -0.40 0.35
CA LEU A 116 20.57 0.74 -0.52
C LEU A 116 22.05 1.08 -0.57
N SER A 117 22.76 1.03 0.57
CA SER A 117 24.20 1.25 0.60
C SER A 117 24.94 0.17 -0.19
N ALA A 118 24.56 -1.10 -0.03
CA ALA A 118 25.20 -2.22 -0.73
C ALA A 118 25.01 -2.21 -2.25
N ILE A 119 24.00 -1.49 -2.76
CA ILE A 119 23.75 -1.32 -4.20
C ILE A 119 24.49 -0.09 -4.76
N ALA A 120 24.80 0.88 -3.91
CA ALA A 120 25.48 2.11 -4.30
C ALA A 120 27.01 1.94 -4.44
N ASP A 121 27.57 0.90 -3.82
CA ASP A 121 28.96 0.47 -3.92
C ASP A 121 29.20 -0.45 -5.14
#